data_AF-A0A2N7B303-F1
#
_entry.id   AF-A0A2N7B303-F1
#
_cell.length_a   1.000
_cell.length_b   1.000
_cell.length_c   1.000
_cell.angle_alpha   90.00
_cell.angle_beta   90.00
_cell.angle_gamma   90.00
#
_symmetry.space_group_name_H-M   'P 1'
#
loop_
_entity.id
_entity.type
_entity.pdbx_description
1 polymer ?
#
loop_
_entity_poly.entity_id
_entity_poly.type
_entity_poly.pdbx_seq_one_letter_code
_entity_poly.pdbx_strand_id
1 'polypeptide(L)'
;ALPVTLVRFDARCRNQQIQLDWRTAAEQQVSHFDLQYSSDSKSWENVGRVPFQKDVHQYSFSKAGLAMGYYRLVSVDVDGRQQSFRAQYASCTLTQDQVYVYPNPVTDILTLESSLTAAAIWTCGCIRLRAYS
;
A
#
# COMPACT_ATOMS: atom_id res chain seq x y z
N ALA A 1 -24.43 -9.20 10.85
CA ALA A 1 -23.06 -9.55 11.24
C ALA A 1 -22.54 -8.46 12.17
N LEU A 2 -21.77 -8.83 13.21
CA LEU A 2 -20.99 -7.84 13.95
C LEU A 2 -19.75 -7.49 13.10
N PRO A 3 -19.37 -6.21 13.02
CA PRO A 3 -18.23 -5.79 12.24
C PRO A 3 -16.94 -6.43 12.75
N VAL A 4 -16.08 -6.85 11.83
CA VAL A 4 -14.74 -7.34 12.17
C VAL A 4 -13.96 -6.20 12.82
N THR A 5 -13.38 -6.48 13.98
CA THR A 5 -12.53 -5.53 14.69
C THR A 5 -11.07 -5.76 14.31
N LEU A 6 -10.60 -4.99 13.34
CA LEU A 6 -9.20 -4.94 12.96
C LEU A 6 -8.40 -4.18 14.02
N VAL A 7 -7.42 -4.86 14.62
CA VAL A 7 -6.50 -4.26 15.60
C VAL A 7 -5.40 -3.49 14.88
N ARG A 8 -4.83 -4.07 13.82
CA ARG A 8 -3.75 -3.47 13.03
C ARG A 8 -3.68 -4.08 11.64
N PHE A 9 -3.29 -3.25 10.66
CA PHE A 9 -2.89 -3.67 9.33
C PHE A 9 -1.64 -2.87 8.92
N ASP A 10 -0.60 -3.57 8.49
CA ASP A 10 0.66 -3.00 8.02
C ASP A 10 0.99 -3.53 6.62
N ALA A 11 1.50 -2.64 5.79
CA ALA A 11 2.09 -2.99 4.50
C ALA A 11 3.54 -2.49 4.48
N ARG A 12 4.48 -3.39 4.23
CA ARG A 12 5.92 -3.08 4.28
C ARG A 12 6.69 -3.84 3.23
N CYS A 13 7.78 -3.26 2.73
CA CYS A 13 8.72 -4.02 1.93
C CYS A 13 9.65 -4.85 2.81
N ARG A 14 9.80 -6.13 2.49
CA ARG A 14 10.78 -7.04 3.09
C ARG A 14 11.37 -7.92 1.99
N ASN A 15 12.70 -7.97 1.88
CA ASN A 15 13.41 -8.76 0.87
C ASN A 15 12.93 -8.48 -0.57
N GLN A 16 12.69 -7.21 -0.91
CA GLN A 16 12.15 -6.78 -2.22
C GLN A 16 10.74 -7.32 -2.54
N GLN A 17 9.99 -7.72 -1.51
CA GLN A 17 8.60 -8.16 -1.62
C GLN A 17 7.72 -7.35 -0.68
N ILE A 18 6.50 -7.05 -1.11
CA ILE A 18 5.52 -6.43 -0.23
C ILE A 18 4.96 -7.52 0.70
N GLN A 19 5.13 -7.30 2.00
CA GLN A 19 4.55 -8.10 3.08
C GLN A 19 3.41 -7.30 3.73
N LEU A 20 2.26 -7.94 3.84
CA LEU A 20 1.04 -7.44 4.43
C LEU A 20 0.78 -8.24 5.70
N ASP A 21 0.78 -7.58 6.85
CA ASP A 21 0.58 -8.20 8.16
C ASP A 21 -0.64 -7.59 8.84
N TRP A 22 -1.49 -8.41 9.46
CA TRP A 22 -2.63 -7.90 10.20
C TRP A 22 -2.99 -8.72 11.42
N ARG A 23 -3.68 -8.04 12.33
CA ARG A 23 -4.20 -8.62 13.57
C ARG A 23 -5.64 -8.20 13.80
N THR A 24 -6.45 -9.12 14.30
CA THR A 24 -7.86 -8.90 14.63
C THR A 24 -8.17 -9.30 16.07
N ALA A 25 -9.24 -8.73 16.63
CA ALA A 25 -9.56 -8.87 18.06
C ALA A 25 -10.46 -10.08 18.37
N ALA A 26 -11.38 -10.43 17.46
CA ALA A 26 -12.21 -11.63 17.48
C ALA A 26 -13.05 -11.68 16.20
N GLU A 27 -13.24 -12.86 15.63
CA GLU A 27 -13.91 -13.08 14.34
C GLU A 27 -14.88 -14.25 14.49
N GLN A 28 -16.20 -13.98 14.49
CA GLN A 28 -17.20 -15.06 14.63
C GLN A 28 -17.89 -15.44 13.32
N GLN A 29 -17.73 -14.70 12.22
CA GLN A 29 -18.45 -14.95 10.96
C GLN A 29 -17.64 -14.62 9.69
N VAL A 30 -16.32 -14.53 9.78
CA VAL A 30 -15.46 -14.24 8.62
C VAL A 30 -15.21 -15.51 7.82
N SER A 31 -15.39 -15.44 6.52
CA SER A 31 -14.99 -16.50 5.59
C SER A 31 -13.52 -16.37 5.21
N HIS A 32 -13.10 -15.17 4.78
CA HIS A 32 -11.74 -14.91 4.35
C HIS A 32 -11.44 -13.42 4.33
N PHE A 33 -10.16 -13.11 4.14
CA PHE A 33 -9.66 -11.78 3.85
C PHE A 33 -9.22 -11.70 2.41
N ASP A 34 -9.72 -10.70 1.69
CA ASP A 34 -9.17 -10.29 0.40
C ASP A 34 -8.17 -9.16 0.62
N LEU A 35 -7.01 -9.28 -0.03
CA LEU A 35 -5.98 -8.26 -0.03
C LEU A 35 -6.04 -7.54 -1.35
N GLN A 36 -6.16 -6.22 -1.29
CA GLN A 36 -6.34 -5.38 -2.45
C GLN A 36 -5.22 -4.38 -2.62
N TYR A 37 -4.89 -4.10 -3.87
CA TYR A 37 -3.91 -3.10 -4.28
C TYR A 37 -4.58 -2.01 -5.10
N SER A 38 -4.02 -0.81 -5.02
CA SER A 38 -4.39 0.34 -5.83
C SER A 38 -3.19 1.25 -6.05
N SER A 39 -3.00 1.72 -7.28
CA SER A 39 -2.00 2.76 -7.59
C SER A 39 -2.52 4.17 -7.30
N ASP A 40 -3.84 4.38 -7.23
CA ASP A 40 -4.49 5.69 -7.16
C ASP A 40 -5.39 5.88 -5.92
N SER A 41 -5.44 4.87 -5.03
CA SER A 41 -6.34 4.74 -3.87
C SER A 41 -7.84 4.71 -4.18
N LYS A 42 -8.23 4.66 -5.46
CA LYS A 42 -9.63 4.72 -5.93
C LYS A 42 -10.05 3.41 -6.58
N SER A 43 -9.20 2.86 -7.45
CA SER A 43 -9.41 1.64 -8.21
C SER A 43 -8.64 0.50 -7.55
N TRP A 44 -9.35 -0.56 -7.15
CA TRP A 44 -8.78 -1.63 -6.32
C TRP A 44 -8.83 -2.98 -7.05
N GLU A 45 -7.70 -3.67 -7.09
CA GLU A 45 -7.59 -5.04 -7.62
C GLU A 45 -7.28 -6.04 -6.50
N ASN A 46 -7.83 -7.25 -6.60
CA ASN A 46 -7.52 -8.34 -5.67
C ASN A 46 -6.14 -8.93 -5.99
N VAL A 47 -5.22 -8.86 -5.04
CA VAL A 47 -3.86 -9.40 -5.17
C VAL A 47 -3.62 -10.69 -4.39
N GLY A 48 -4.50 -10.99 -3.44
CA GLY A 48 -4.41 -12.19 -2.62
C GLY A 48 -5.69 -12.46 -1.83
N ARG A 49 -5.79 -13.69 -1.34
CA ARG A 49 -6.86 -14.14 -0.45
C ARG A 49 -6.27 -15.02 0.65
N VAL A 50 -6.68 -14.80 1.88
CA VAL A 50 -6.28 -15.61 3.03
C VAL A 50 -7.54 -16.10 3.74
N PRO A 51 -7.77 -17.43 3.84
CA PRO A 51 -8.93 -17.97 4.53
C PRO A 51 -8.87 -17.62 6.02
N PHE A 52 -10.03 -17.35 6.60
CA PHE A 52 -10.15 -17.21 8.05
C PHE A 52 -9.78 -18.53 8.72
N GLN A 53 -9.09 -18.45 9.86
CA GLN A 53 -8.77 -19.59 10.70
C GLN A 53 -9.24 -19.32 12.11
N LYS A 54 -10.04 -20.25 12.65
CA LYS A 54 -10.51 -20.18 14.03
C LYS A 54 -9.30 -20.16 14.98
N ASP A 55 -9.38 -19.35 16.02
CA ASP A 55 -8.36 -19.18 17.06
C ASP A 55 -7.02 -18.58 16.56
N VAL A 56 -6.97 -18.14 15.29
CA VAL A 56 -5.85 -17.37 14.73
C VAL A 56 -6.24 -15.90 14.69
N HIS A 57 -5.38 -15.06 15.27
CA HIS A 57 -5.59 -13.61 15.32
C HIS A 57 -4.54 -12.82 14.55
N GLN A 58 -3.50 -13.49 14.05
CA GLN A 58 -2.39 -12.85 13.35
C GLN A 58 -2.20 -13.54 12.00
N TYR A 59 -2.12 -12.73 10.96
CA TYR A 59 -2.05 -13.19 9.58
C TYR A 59 -0.96 -12.42 8.84
N SER A 60 -0.41 -13.07 7.82
CA SER A 60 0.62 -12.52 6.95
C SER A 60 0.40 -12.98 5.52
N PHE A 61 0.65 -12.10 4.57
CA PHE A 61 0.66 -12.39 3.14
C PHE A 61 1.83 -11.67 2.48
N SER A 62 2.61 -12.39 1.67
CA SER A 62 3.70 -11.82 0.90
C SER A 62 3.70 -12.37 -0.51
N LYS A 63 3.91 -11.53 -1.50
CA LYS A 63 3.99 -11.93 -2.90
C LYS A 63 5.06 -11.11 -3.63
N ALA A 64 5.89 -11.79 -4.41
CA ALA A 64 6.87 -11.14 -5.27
C ALA A 64 6.19 -10.41 -6.43
N GLY A 65 6.78 -9.30 -6.88
CA GLY A 65 6.26 -8.52 -8.01
C GLY A 65 5.05 -7.65 -7.69
N LEU A 66 4.67 -7.53 -6.42
CA LEU A 66 3.70 -6.54 -5.98
C LEU A 66 4.25 -5.12 -6.17
N ALA A 67 3.43 -4.24 -6.75
CA ALA A 67 3.83 -2.88 -7.12
C ALA A 67 3.83 -1.91 -5.93
N MET A 68 4.54 -0.78 -6.04
CA MET A 68 4.41 0.27 -5.04
C MET A 68 3.02 0.91 -5.12
N GLY A 69 2.40 1.18 -3.99
CA GLY A 69 1.07 1.78 -3.96
C GLY A 69 0.33 1.53 -2.65
N TYR A 70 -0.98 1.66 -2.72
CA TYR A 70 -1.87 1.48 -1.57
C TYR A 70 -2.35 0.05 -1.49
N TYR A 71 -2.28 -0.51 -0.29
CA TYR A 71 -2.78 -1.84 0.03
C TYR A 71 -3.87 -1.71 1.07
N ARG A 72 -4.93 -2.50 0.94
CA ARG A 72 -5.96 -2.58 1.97
C ARG A 72 -6.40 -4.02 2.20
N LEU A 73 -6.91 -4.24 3.41
CA LEU A 73 -7.58 -5.47 3.79
C LEU A 73 -9.09 -5.32 3.56
N VAL A 74 -9.73 -6.36 3.07
CA VAL A 74 -11.18 -6.51 3.01
C VAL A 74 -11.55 -7.81 3.72
N SER A 75 -12.36 -7.75 4.77
CA SER A 75 -12.94 -8.95 5.34
C SER A 75 -14.22 -9.31 4.61
N VAL A 76 -14.39 -10.60 4.32
CA VAL A 76 -15.59 -11.15 3.69
C VAL A 76 -16.25 -12.11 4.66
N ASP A 77 -17.49 -11.83 5.04
CA ASP A 77 -18.29 -12.68 5.91
C ASP A 77 -18.81 -13.93 5.16
N VAL A 78 -19.23 -14.95 5.90
CA VAL A 78 -19.81 -16.18 5.35
C VAL A 78 -21.08 -15.95 4.52
N ASP A 79 -21.77 -14.82 4.73
CA ASP A 79 -22.94 -14.39 3.95
C ASP A 79 -22.58 -13.50 2.75
N GLY A 80 -21.29 -13.28 2.50
CA GLY A 80 -20.76 -12.48 1.40
C GLY A 80 -20.65 -10.98 1.65
N ARG A 81 -21.03 -10.49 2.84
CA ARG A 81 -20.84 -9.08 3.20
C ARG A 81 -19.36 -8.73 3.28
N GLN A 82 -19.02 -7.53 2.83
CA GLN A 82 -17.64 -7.07 2.78
C GLN A 82 -17.45 -5.82 3.63
N GLN A 83 -16.32 -5.77 4.34
CA GLN A 83 -15.87 -4.60 5.07
C GLN A 83 -14.43 -4.29 4.67
N SER A 84 -14.20 -3.09 4.14
CA SER A 84 -12.85 -2.62 3.82
C SER A 84 -12.27 -1.80 4.96
N PHE A 85 -10.96 -1.93 5.15
CA PHE A 85 -10.22 -1.19 6.18
C PHE A 85 -9.35 -0.10 5.56
N ARG A 86 -8.81 0.78 6.42
CA ARG A 86 -7.91 1.86 5.99
C ARG A 86 -6.72 1.28 5.22
N ALA A 87 -6.43 1.89 4.09
CA ALA A 87 -5.32 1.49 3.26
C ALA A 87 -3.98 1.98 3.82
N GLN A 88 -2.92 1.23 3.55
CA GLN A 88 -1.53 1.55 3.89
C GLN A 88 -0.70 1.60 2.61
N TYR A 89 0.10 2.65 2.46
CA TYR A 89 1.03 2.77 1.35
C TYR A 89 2.29 1.93 1.62
N ALA A 90 2.74 1.18 0.61
CA ALA A 90 4.01 0.46 0.68
C ALA A 90 4.78 0.56 -0.64
N SER A 91 6.09 0.70 -0.53
CA SER A 91 7.02 0.72 -1.66
C SER A 91 8.24 -0.13 -1.34
N CYS A 92 8.66 -0.94 -2.32
CA CYS A 92 9.92 -1.67 -2.27
C CYS A 92 11.08 -0.92 -2.92
N THR A 93 10.83 0.26 -3.48
CA THR A 93 11.90 1.14 -3.92
C THR A 93 12.59 1.66 -2.67
N LEU A 94 13.82 1.24 -2.46
CA LEU A 94 14.76 1.93 -1.57
C LEU A 94 15.12 3.25 -2.25
N THR A 95 14.22 4.23 -2.22
CA THR A 95 14.65 5.60 -2.52
C THR A 95 15.45 6.04 -1.31
N GLN A 96 16.73 6.31 -1.54
CA GLN A 96 17.57 7.06 -0.61
C GLN A 96 17.00 8.48 -0.37
N ASP A 97 15.98 8.85 -1.14
CA ASP A 97 15.26 10.10 -1.10
C ASP A 97 13.97 9.94 -0.29
N GLN A 98 14.04 10.28 1.00
CA GLN A 98 12.84 10.48 1.82
C GLN A 98 12.22 11.82 1.43
N VAL A 99 11.06 11.78 0.78
CA VAL A 99 10.25 12.99 0.53
C VAL A 99 9.42 13.24 1.77
N TYR A 100 9.67 14.36 2.44
CA TYR A 100 8.87 14.80 3.57
C TYR A 100 7.74 15.72 3.07
N VAL A 101 6.53 15.47 3.55
CA VAL A 101 5.34 16.24 3.18
C VAL A 101 4.85 16.99 4.42
N TYR A 102 4.86 18.33 4.36
CA TYR A 102 4.37 19.19 5.43
C TYR A 102 3.54 20.37 4.87
N PRO A 103 2.49 20.81 5.60
CA PRO A 103 1.85 20.16 6.74
C PRO A 103 0.81 19.11 6.28
N ASN A 104 0.65 18.04 7.07
CA ASN A 104 -0.50 17.14 6.97
C ASN A 104 -1.25 17.17 8.30
N PRO A 105 -2.52 17.63 8.37
CA PRO A 105 -3.45 17.97 7.27
C PRO A 105 -3.16 19.30 6.57
N VAL A 106 -3.35 19.34 5.24
CA VAL A 106 -3.15 20.54 4.41
C VAL A 106 -4.49 21.22 4.11
N THR A 107 -4.58 22.54 4.30
CA THR A 107 -5.80 23.32 4.04
C THR A 107 -5.69 24.31 2.88
N ASP A 108 -4.49 24.57 2.33
CA ASP A 108 -4.33 25.52 1.20
C ASP A 108 -3.21 25.12 0.21
N ILE A 109 -1.94 25.05 0.64
CA ILE A 109 -0.81 24.79 -0.27
C ILE A 109 0.02 23.62 0.25
N LEU A 110 0.29 22.66 -0.65
CA LEU A 110 1.19 21.54 -0.42
C LEU A 110 2.58 21.89 -0.95
N THR A 111 3.58 21.99 -0.06
CA THR A 111 4.98 22.19 -0.46
C THR A 111 5.72 20.86 -0.43
N LEU A 112 6.35 20.50 -1.55
CA LEU A 112 7.17 19.31 -1.69
C LEU A 112 8.65 19.74 -1.74
N GLU A 113 9.40 19.39 -0.71
CA GLU A 113 10.86 19.56 -0.70
C GLU A 113 11.52 18.22 -0.98
N SER A 114 12.38 18.17 -2.01
CA SER A 114 13.23 17.02 -2.31
C SER A 114 14.69 17.44 -2.36
N SER A 115 15.57 16.66 -1.73
CA SER A 115 17.01 16.81 -1.87
C SER A 115 17.50 15.89 -3.00
N LEU A 116 17.26 16.29 -4.24
CA LEU A 116 17.83 15.58 -5.38
C LEU A 116 19.33 15.91 -5.47
N THR A 117 20.20 15.03 -4.97
CA THR A 117 21.57 14.98 -5.49
C THR A 117 21.50 14.32 -6.86
N ALA A 118 21.52 15.13 -7.92
CA ALA A 118 21.73 14.64 -9.27
C ALA A 118 23.06 13.87 -9.30
N ALA A 119 22.99 12.53 -9.37
CA ALA A 119 24.14 11.74 -9.75
C ALA A 119 24.51 12.18 -11.17
N ALA A 120 25.68 12.81 -11.30
CA ALA A 120 26.20 13.33 -12.55
C ALA A 120 26.14 12.24 -13.63
N ILE A 121 25.22 12.40 -14.58
CA ILE A 121 25.21 11.59 -15.78
C ILE A 121 26.32 12.15 -16.67
N TRP A 122 27.48 11.46 -16.69
CA TRP A 122 28.49 11.67 -17.72
C TRP A 122 27.98 11.10 -19.04
N THR A 123 27.03 11.77 -19.67
CA THR A 123 26.76 11.57 -21.09
C THR A 123 26.99 12.90 -21.80
N CYS A 124 28.11 12.97 -22.52
CA CYS A 124 28.39 14.07 -23.44
C CYS A 124 27.46 13.89 -24.64
N GLY A 125 26.24 14.41 -24.54
CA GLY A 125 25.25 14.37 -25.61
C GLY A 125 24.56 15.71 -25.73
N CYS A 126 24.88 16.49 -26.76
CA CYS A 126 24.23 17.77 -27.04
C CYS A 126 22.74 17.55 -27.33
N ILE A 127 21.86 17.99 -26.43
CA ILE A 127 20.43 18.07 -26.68
C ILE A 127 20.18 19.32 -27.56
N ARG A 128 19.74 19.11 -28.81
CA ARG A 128 19.22 20.19 -29.66
C ARG A 128 17.72 20.33 -29.44
N LEU A 129 17.27 21.48 -28.94
CA LEU A 129 15.85 21.84 -28.91
C LEU A 129 15.52 22.65 -30.17
N ARG A 130 14.49 22.24 -30.91
CA ARG A 130 13.86 23.06 -31.96
C ARG A 130 12.71 23.83 -31.31
N ALA A 131 12.72 25.15 -31.46
CA ALA A 131 11.52 25.97 -31.25
C ALA A 131 10.64 25.87 -32.51
N TYR A 132 9.34 25.68 -32.31
CA TYR A 132 8.32 25.94 -33.33
C TYR A 132 7.72 27.31 -33.02
N SER A 133 7.65 28.16 -34.05
CA SER A 133 7.04 29.50 -34.02
C SER A 133 5.53 29.45 -33.90
#